data_AF-A0A5B6WS89-F1
#
_entry.id   AF-A0A5B6WS89-F1
#
_cell.length_a   1.000
_cell.length_b   1.000
_cell.length_c   1.000
_cell.angle_alpha   90.00
_cell.angle_beta   90.00
_cell.angle_gamma   90.00
#
_symmetry.space_group_name_H-M   'P 1'
#
loop_
_entity.id
_entity.type
_entity.pdbx_description
1 polymer ?
#
loop_
_entity_poly.entity_id
_entity_poly.type
_entity_poly.pdbx_seq_one_letter_code
_entity_poly.pdbx_strand_id
1 'polypeptide(L)'
;MPGVQTNLVEGLLVKGEDAYLAYIMDSSEPRKDISQVLIVKVFSDVLPRELPGMSPDREVEFFLELEPSTVPISYAPCRMAPLELKDVSYWGASILFVKKKDGTLCLCIDYSQLNKVTVKNKYQLPRIEDLQN
;
A
#
# COMPACT_ATOMS: atom_id res chain seq x y z
N MET A 1 -2.56 -31.10 -15.37
CA MET A 1 -4.00 -30.99 -15.66
C MET A 1 -4.77 -31.01 -14.36
N PRO A 2 -5.32 -29.90 -13.86
CA PRO A 2 -6.22 -29.91 -12.72
C PRO A 2 -7.67 -29.93 -13.21
N GLY A 3 -8.48 -30.74 -12.55
CA GLY A 3 -9.84 -31.10 -12.93
C GLY A 3 -10.81 -29.94 -12.99
N VAL A 4 -11.56 -29.89 -14.08
CA VAL A 4 -12.77 -29.09 -14.22
C VAL A 4 -13.87 -29.81 -13.44
N GLN A 5 -14.42 -29.18 -12.41
CA GLN A 5 -15.73 -29.60 -11.88
C GLN A 5 -16.80 -29.19 -12.89
N THR A 6 -17.25 -30.15 -13.69
CA THR A 6 -18.40 -30.02 -14.57
C THR A 6 -19.67 -30.23 -13.74
N ASN A 7 -20.17 -29.19 -13.07
CA ASN A 7 -21.49 -29.22 -12.48
C ASN A 7 -22.43 -28.27 -13.25
N LEU A 8 -23.48 -28.87 -13.81
CA LEU A 8 -24.70 -28.28 -14.40
C LEU A 8 -24.56 -27.60 -15.78
N VAL A 9 -24.49 -28.41 -16.85
CA VAL A 9 -24.96 -28.01 -18.19
C VAL A 9 -25.90 -29.07 -18.81
N GLU A 10 -26.39 -30.03 -18.03
CA GLU A 10 -27.20 -31.14 -18.57
C GLU A 10 -28.68 -30.78 -18.82
N GLY A 11 -29.11 -29.56 -18.50
CA GLY A 11 -30.53 -29.15 -18.63
C GLY A 11 -30.91 -28.43 -19.93
N LEU A 12 -29.95 -27.83 -20.66
CA LEU A 12 -30.26 -26.88 -21.74
C LEU A 12 -30.13 -27.48 -23.16
N LEU A 13 -29.41 -28.59 -23.33
CA LEU A 13 -29.23 -29.25 -24.63
C LEU A 13 -30.48 -30.01 -25.11
N VAL A 14 -31.46 -30.26 -24.24
CA VAL A 14 -32.66 -31.06 -24.55
C VAL A 14 -33.70 -30.27 -25.37
N LYS A 15 -33.50 -28.96 -25.59
CA LYS A 15 -34.50 -28.09 -26.26
C LYS A 15 -34.18 -27.63 -27.69
N GLY A 16 -33.10 -28.10 -28.30
CA GLY A 16 -32.80 -27.78 -29.71
C GLY A 16 -32.45 -26.30 -29.96
N GLU A 17 -31.95 -25.59 -28.95
CA GLU A 17 -31.46 -24.22 -29.06
C GLU A 17 -29.93 -24.18 -29.17
N ASP A 18 -29.41 -23.20 -29.90
CA ASP A 18 -27.96 -22.99 -30.06
C ASP A 18 -27.32 -22.61 -28.72
N ALA A 19 -26.45 -23.48 -28.21
CA ALA A 19 -25.71 -23.23 -26.97
C ALA A 19 -24.25 -22.87 -27.26
N TYR A 20 -23.75 -21.82 -26.61
CA TYR A 20 -22.37 -21.37 -26.71
C TYR A 20 -21.60 -21.72 -25.43
N LEU A 21 -20.49 -22.45 -25.58
CA LEU A 21 -19.58 -22.76 -24.49
C LEU A 21 -18.58 -21.62 -24.31
N ALA A 22 -18.78 -20.79 -23.29
CA ALA A 22 -17.77 -19.83 -22.85
C ALA A 22 -16.93 -20.45 -21.73
N TYR A 23 -15.63 -20.60 -21.97
CA TYR A 23 -14.67 -20.96 -20.92
C TYR A 23 -13.71 -19.78 -20.70
N ILE A 24 -13.46 -19.46 -19.44
CA ILE A 24 -12.48 -18.45 -19.04
C ILE A 24 -11.14 -19.17 -18.93
N MET A 25 -10.19 -18.87 -19.82
CA MET A 25 -8.80 -19.27 -19.63
C MET A 25 -8.10 -18.25 -18.76
N ASP A 26 -7.61 -18.67 -17.61
CA ASP A 26 -6.62 -17.90 -16.86
C ASP A 26 -5.31 -17.89 -17.65
N SER A 27 -5.01 -16.77 -18.32
CA SER A 27 -3.72 -16.54 -18.97
C SER A 27 -2.67 -16.12 -17.95
N SER A 28 -2.53 -16.87 -16.85
CA SER A 28 -1.46 -16.66 -15.90
C SER A 28 -0.16 -17.18 -16.51
N GLU A 29 0.48 -16.37 -17.37
CA GLU A 29 1.89 -16.56 -17.60
C GLU A 29 2.61 -16.46 -16.24
N PRO A 30 3.52 -17.39 -15.91
CA PRO A 30 4.32 -17.26 -14.71
C PRO A 30 5.06 -15.94 -14.81
N ARG A 31 4.85 -15.06 -13.82
CA ARG A 31 5.54 -13.77 -13.75
C ARG A 31 7.04 -14.05 -13.89
N LYS A 32 7.66 -13.49 -14.93
CA LYS A 32 9.10 -13.61 -15.14
C LYS A 32 9.79 -13.08 -13.88
N ASP A 33 10.72 -13.86 -13.35
CA ASP A 33 11.44 -13.47 -12.15
C ASP A 33 12.34 -12.28 -12.47
N ILE A 34 12.07 -11.15 -11.81
CA ILE A 34 12.78 -9.89 -12.00
C ILE A 34 14.25 -10.00 -11.59
N SER A 35 14.61 -11.01 -10.78
CA SER A 35 16.00 -11.29 -10.40
C SER A 35 16.89 -11.61 -11.62
N GLN A 36 16.31 -12.05 -12.73
CA GLN A 36 17.04 -12.36 -13.97
C GLN A 36 17.41 -11.12 -14.78
N VAL A 37 16.87 -9.94 -14.43
CA VAL A 37 17.22 -8.68 -15.08
C VAL A 37 18.62 -8.25 -14.62
N LEU A 38 19.56 -8.11 -15.57
CA LEU A 38 20.96 -7.80 -15.27
C LEU A 38 21.13 -6.59 -14.34
N ILE A 39 20.34 -5.52 -14.53
CA ILE A 39 20.44 -4.32 -13.69
C ILE A 39 20.05 -4.58 -12.23
N VAL A 40 19.03 -5.42 -12.00
CA VAL A 40 18.55 -5.78 -10.66
C VAL A 40 19.58 -6.67 -9.96
N LYS A 41 20.27 -7.52 -10.72
CA LYS A 41 21.38 -8.33 -10.22
C LYS A 41 22.61 -7.49 -9.87
N VAL A 42 22.91 -6.45 -10.65
CA VAL A 42 24.05 -5.55 -10.42
C VAL A 42 23.80 -4.65 -9.22
N PHE A 43 22.55 -4.21 -8.99
CA PHE A 43 22.17 -3.27 -7.92
C PHE A 43 21.22 -3.90 -6.89
N SER A 44 21.46 -5.16 -6.51
CA SER A 44 20.58 -5.88 -5.58
C SER A 44 20.58 -5.32 -4.15
N ASP A 45 21.63 -4.59 -3.79
CA ASP A 45 21.79 -3.85 -2.54
C ASP A 45 20.91 -2.59 -2.48
N VAL A 46 20.73 -1.91 -3.61
CA VAL A 46 19.88 -0.70 -3.74
C VAL A 46 18.43 -1.05 -4.06
N LEU A 47 18.19 -2.20 -4.70
CA LEU A 47 16.87 -2.69 -5.10
C LEU A 47 16.51 -4.02 -4.44
N PRO A 48 16.49 -4.11 -3.10
CA PRO A 48 16.16 -5.36 -2.43
C PRO A 48 14.68 -5.70 -2.58
N ARG A 49 14.36 -7.00 -2.55
CA ARG A 49 12.97 -7.49 -2.63
C ARG A 49 12.12 -7.04 -1.43
N GLU A 50 12.76 -6.89 -0.28
CA GLU A 50 12.18 -6.41 0.98
C GLU A 50 13.06 -5.26 1.49
N LEU A 51 12.43 -4.18 1.98
CA LEU A 51 13.18 -3.02 2.46
C LEU A 51 13.92 -3.34 3.77
N PRO A 52 15.16 -2.88 3.94
CA PRO A 52 15.82 -2.90 5.25
C PRO A 52 15.00 -2.03 6.22
N GLY A 53 14.75 -2.54 7.42
CA GLY A 53 13.71 -1.99 8.31
C GLY A 53 13.88 -0.50 8.64
N MET A 54 14.93 -0.15 9.38
CA MET A 54 15.20 1.24 9.74
C MET A 54 16.08 1.90 8.70
N SER A 55 15.69 3.10 8.29
CA SER A 55 16.56 3.96 7.49
C SER A 55 17.86 4.24 8.22
N PRO A 56 18.99 4.30 7.52
CA PRO A 56 20.26 4.76 8.10
C PRO A 56 20.14 6.19 8.63
N ASP A 57 21.00 6.53 9.58
CA ASP A 57 21.07 7.87 10.15
C ASP A 57 21.27 8.90 9.03
N ARG A 58 20.43 9.95 9.05
CA ARG A 58 20.47 11.04 8.08
C ARG A 58 21.10 12.25 8.73
N GLU A 59 21.89 13.00 7.97
CA GLU A 59 22.44 14.29 8.40
C GLU A 59 21.36 15.36 8.62
N VAL A 60 20.17 15.15 8.04
CA VAL A 60 19.04 16.07 8.12
C VAL A 60 17.94 15.47 8.96
N GLU A 61 17.62 16.14 10.07
CA GLU A 61 16.44 15.86 10.88
C GLU A 61 15.20 16.50 10.25
N PHE A 62 14.11 15.74 10.19
CA PHE A 62 12.83 16.23 9.70
C PHE A 62 11.97 16.67 10.88
N PHE A 63 11.60 17.94 10.91
CA PHE A 63 10.68 18.49 11.90
C PHE A 63 9.33 18.82 11.27
N LEU A 64 8.25 18.55 12.00
CA LEU A 64 6.92 19.01 11.66
C LEU A 64 6.65 20.30 12.43
N GLU A 65 6.71 21.43 11.73
CA GLU A 65 6.31 22.71 12.30
C GLU A 65 4.78 22.80 12.34
N LEU A 66 4.23 23.11 13.50
CA LEU A 66 2.79 23.25 13.72
C LEU A 66 2.44 24.73 13.89
N GLU A 67 1.22 25.11 13.53
CA GLU A 67 0.71 26.45 13.77
C GLU A 67 0.80 26.79 15.29
N PRO A 68 1.28 27.98 15.70
CA PRO A 68 1.64 28.30 17.10
C PRO A 68 0.55 28.17 18.16
N SER A 69 -0.70 27.92 17.77
CA SER A 69 -1.85 27.74 18.68
C SER A 69 -2.49 26.35 18.59
N THR A 70 -1.78 25.37 18.03
CA THR A 70 -2.31 24.03 17.83
C THR A 70 -2.33 23.24 19.13
N VAL A 71 -3.51 22.75 19.51
CA VAL A 71 -3.69 21.78 20.60
C VAL A 71 -3.51 20.35 20.09
N PRO A 72 -3.04 19.40 20.92
CA PRO A 72 -2.88 18.00 20.51
C PRO A 72 -4.18 17.41 19.94
N ILE A 73 -4.08 16.86 18.73
CA ILE A 73 -5.17 16.14 18.09
C ILE A 73 -5.26 14.76 18.74
N SER A 74 -6.32 14.48 19.47
CA SER A 74 -6.58 13.17 20.08
C SER A 74 -7.91 12.62 19.59
N TYR A 75 -7.88 11.66 18.65
CA TYR A 75 -9.04 10.82 18.36
C TYR A 75 -9.00 9.59 19.27
N ALA A 76 -10.04 9.43 20.11
CA ALA A 76 -10.32 8.34 21.05
C ALA A 76 -9.09 7.51 21.54
N PRO A 77 -8.75 7.54 22.84
CA PRO A 77 -7.56 6.87 23.38
C PRO A 77 -7.46 5.45 22.84
N CYS A 78 -6.29 5.11 22.28
CA CYS A 78 -5.97 3.73 21.97
C CYS A 78 -6.39 2.87 23.16
N ARG A 79 -7.14 1.79 22.92
CA ARG A 79 -7.44 0.80 23.96
C ARG A 79 -6.16 0.03 24.29
N MET A 80 -5.22 0.71 24.93
CA MET A 80 -4.01 0.12 25.47
C MET A 80 -4.26 -0.21 26.93
N ALA A 81 -3.69 -1.32 27.40
CA ALA A 81 -3.77 -1.67 28.80
C ALA A 81 -3.10 -0.57 29.64
N PRO A 82 -3.56 -0.28 30.88
CA PRO A 82 -3.03 0.82 31.70
C PRO A 82 -1.51 0.81 31.95
N LEU A 83 -0.84 -0.34 31.77
CA LEU A 83 0.60 -0.48 31.98
C LEU A 83 1.45 0.17 30.86
N GLU A 84 0.90 0.29 29.66
CA GLU A 84 1.58 0.84 28.47
C GLU A 84 1.44 2.38 28.37
N LEU A 85 0.82 3.01 29.37
CA LEU A 85 0.42 4.42 29.30
C LEU A 85 1.53 5.42 29.69
N LYS A 86 2.70 4.94 30.10
CA LYS A 86 3.79 5.81 30.57
C LYS A 86 4.46 6.64 29.47
N ASP A 87 4.40 6.18 28.21
CA ASP A 87 5.08 6.83 27.07
C ASP A 87 4.13 7.04 25.87
N VAL A 88 2.90 7.51 26.12
CA VAL A 88 1.91 7.73 25.06
C VAL A 88 1.87 9.21 24.67
N SER A 89 2.07 9.50 23.38
CA SER A 89 1.91 10.85 22.86
C SER A 89 0.46 11.33 22.98
N TYR A 90 0.26 12.57 23.42
CA TYR A 90 -1.07 13.23 23.40
C TYR A 90 -1.65 13.42 21.99
N TRP A 91 -0.85 13.14 20.95
CA TRP A 91 -1.26 13.13 19.56
C TRP A 91 -1.66 11.72 19.13
N GLY A 92 -2.87 11.58 18.59
CA GLY A 92 -3.42 10.34 18.08
C GLY A 92 -4.07 10.55 16.72
N ALA A 93 -3.80 9.62 15.80
CA ALA A 93 -4.42 9.58 14.49
C ALA A 93 -5.20 8.27 14.32
N SER A 94 -6.25 8.28 13.50
CA SER A 94 -6.97 7.07 13.16
C SER A 94 -6.12 6.18 12.24
N ILE A 95 -6.31 4.87 12.39
CA ILE A 95 -5.63 3.84 11.61
C ILE A 95 -6.67 3.12 10.77
N LEU A 96 -6.36 2.93 9.49
CA LEU A 96 -7.19 2.27 8.50
C LEU A 96 -6.38 1.13 7.86
N PHE A 97 -7.00 -0.03 7.63
CA PHE A 97 -6.40 -1.09 6.83
C PHE A 97 -6.98 -1.06 5.42
N VAL A 98 -6.13 -0.82 4.42
CA VAL A 98 -6.51 -0.74 3.00
C VAL A 98 -6.09 -2.02 2.29
N LYS A 99 -7.02 -2.67 1.60
CA LYS A 99 -6.73 -3.87 0.80
C LYS A 99 -6.06 -3.46 -0.52
N LYS A 100 -4.84 -3.96 -0.74
CA LYS A 100 -4.06 -3.81 -1.97
C LYS A 100 -4.61 -4.73 -3.09
N LYS A 101 -4.19 -4.48 -4.33
CA LYS A 101 -4.58 -5.26 -5.51
C LYS A 101 -4.20 -6.74 -5.42
N ASP A 102 -3.12 -7.05 -4.69
CA ASP A 102 -2.64 -8.42 -4.45
C ASP A 102 -3.42 -9.14 -3.33
N GLY A 103 -4.40 -8.48 -2.70
CA GLY A 103 -5.19 -9.01 -1.59
C GLY A 103 -4.60 -8.74 -0.21
N THR A 104 -3.37 -8.24 -0.13
CA THR A 104 -2.68 -7.91 1.13
C THR A 104 -3.27 -6.65 1.78
N LEU A 105 -3.24 -6.55 3.11
CA LEU A 105 -3.64 -5.34 3.83
C LEU A 105 -2.44 -4.38 4.00
N CYS A 106 -2.70 -3.08 3.85
CA CYS A 106 -1.77 -2.01 4.13
C CYS A 106 -2.28 -1.21 5.32
N LEU A 107 -1.44 -1.01 6.33
CA LEU A 107 -1.72 -0.04 7.40
C LEU A 107 -1.62 1.38 6.81
N CYS A 108 -2.65 2.19 6.99
CA CYS A 108 -2.69 3.59 6.58
C CYS A 108 -3.07 4.44 7.80
N ILE A 109 -2.21 5.38 8.19
CA ILE A 109 -2.48 6.33 9.26
C ILE A 109 -3.09 7.59 8.64
N ASP A 110 -4.25 8.02 9.14
CA ASP A 110 -4.94 9.21 8.65
C ASP A 110 -4.39 10.48 9.30
N TYR A 111 -3.43 11.10 8.63
CA TYR A 111 -2.85 12.38 9.03
C TYR A 111 -3.68 13.59 8.60
N SER A 112 -4.91 13.44 8.12
CA SER A 112 -5.70 14.55 7.57
C SER A 112 -5.86 15.73 8.54
N GLN A 113 -6.04 15.46 9.83
CA GLN A 113 -6.13 16.51 10.84
C GLN A 113 -4.76 17.14 11.12
N LEU A 114 -3.69 16.33 11.22
CA LEU A 114 -2.32 16.81 11.42
C LEU A 114 -1.88 17.70 10.25
N ASN A 115 -2.18 17.29 9.02
CA ASN A 115 -1.84 18.02 7.80
C ASN A 115 -2.54 19.39 7.70
N LYS A 116 -3.65 19.62 8.42
CA LYS A 116 -4.33 20.93 8.45
C LYS A 116 -3.63 21.94 9.36
N VAL A 117 -2.97 21.46 10.40
CA VAL A 117 -2.31 22.27 11.43
C VAL A 117 -0.79 22.33 11.25
N THR A 118 -0.26 21.55 10.31
CA THR A 118 1.15 21.57 9.94
C THR A 118 1.43 22.72 8.98
N VAL A 119 2.45 23.52 9.29
CA VAL A 119 2.96 24.58 8.41
C VAL A 119 3.46 23.93 7.12
N LYS A 120 2.92 24.36 5.98
CA LYS A 120 3.28 23.77 4.68
C LYS A 120 4.64 24.26 4.23
N ASN A 121 5.66 23.42 4.39
CA ASN A 121 6.94 23.64 3.75
C ASN A 121 6.79 23.47 2.22
N LYS A 122 7.06 24.54 1.46
CA LYS A 122 6.94 24.57 0.00
C LYS A 122 8.32 24.45 -0.64
N TYR A 123 8.73 23.23 -0.93
CA TYR A 123 9.85 22.99 -1.84
C TYR A 123 9.36 23.11 -3.28
N GLN A 124 10.09 23.84 -4.10
CA GLN A 124 9.80 23.91 -5.54
C GLN A 124 10.13 22.55 -6.15
N LEU A 125 9.10 21.77 -6.45
CA LEU A 125 9.24 20.59 -7.28
C LEU A 125 9.21 21.05 -8.75
N PRO A 126 10.26 20.78 -9.54
CA PRO A 126 10.27 21.13 -10.95
C PRO A 126 9.12 20.41 -11.67
N ARG A 127 8.58 21.02 -12.74
CA ARG A 127 7.60 20.32 -13.57
C ARG A 127 8.32 19.17 -14.27
N ILE A 128 7.55 18.15 -14.66
CA ILE A 128 8.12 17.01 -15.41
C ILE A 128 8.76 17.47 -16.73
N GLU A 129 8.20 18.51 -17.36
CA GLU A 129 8.72 19.15 -18.57
C GLU A 129 10.09 19.80 -18.34
N ASP A 130 10.31 20.39 -17.16
CA ASP A 130 11.58 21.04 -16.80
C ASP A 130 12.70 20.03 -16.52
N LEU A 131 12.36 18.78 -16.18
CA LEU A 131 13.31 17.70 -15.88
C LEU A 131 13.75 16.90 -17.12
N GLN A 132 13.05 17.05 -18.24
CA GLN A 132 13.24 16.25 -19.45
C GLN A 132 14.03 16.98 -20.54
N ASN A 133 14.44 18.22 -20.31
CA ASN A 133 15.30 19.02 -21.18
C ASN A 133 16.74 19.04 -20.68
#